data_AF-A0A942BH17-F1
#
_entry.id   AF-A0A942BH17-F1
#
_cell.length_a   1.000
_cell.length_b   1.000
_cell.length_c   1.000
_cell.angle_alpha   90.00
_cell.angle_beta   90.00
_cell.angle_gamma   90.00
#
_symmetry.space_group_name_H-M   'P 1'
#
loop_
_entity.id
_entity.type
_entity.pdbx_description
1 polymer ?
#
loop_
_entity_poly.entity_id
_entity_poly.type
_entity_poly.pdbx_seq_one_letter_code
_entity_poly.pdbx_strand_id
1 'polypeptide(L)'
;MPPNSFLRRPVHSVRQLVAQVDNDSEVRDRYLRHFGMTRRELRIYLNELRPKVIQKDVETLVYNVPSSGLIRVRRLTIHKGETVYVDRDGNQVLWGKCGNPLTLGPKKVISVPIDERLAGNEHDLKFPDSENFAAENTPDDQKAGEPILAQQIPVEVPTEIPPEEAPQIFSPPFQPRIPIGLIFLPIIGIIPPGGGSGGPPPPVPEPASFLILAGAGAYLVARKRS
;
A
#
# COMPACT_ATOMS: atom_id res chain seq x y z
N MET A 1 13.48 -6.80 5.32
CA MET A 1 12.77 -6.26 4.14
C MET A 1 12.40 -7.40 3.23
N PRO A 2 11.21 -7.39 2.60
CA PRO A 2 10.91 -8.37 1.55
C PRO A 2 11.96 -8.34 0.43
N PRO A 3 12.23 -9.47 -0.24
CA PRO A 3 13.11 -9.48 -1.40
C PRO A 3 12.56 -8.57 -2.51
N ASN A 4 13.45 -8.05 -3.34
CA ASN A 4 13.14 -7.21 -4.50
C ASN A 4 12.42 -5.88 -4.17
N SER A 5 12.67 -5.34 -2.97
CA SER A 5 12.10 -4.08 -2.51
C SER A 5 12.75 -2.86 -3.16
N PHE A 6 11.97 -1.82 -3.43
CA PHE A 6 12.49 -0.50 -3.83
C PHE A 6 13.29 0.14 -2.70
N LEU A 7 12.82 0.01 -1.46
CA LEU A 7 13.51 0.48 -0.26
C LEU A 7 14.49 -0.55 0.28
N ARG A 8 15.53 -0.08 0.97
CA ARG A 8 16.46 -0.94 1.72
C ARG A 8 16.08 -1.16 3.18
N ARG A 9 15.18 -0.32 3.71
CA ARG A 9 14.76 -0.33 5.12
C ARG A 9 13.25 -0.13 5.21
N PRO A 10 12.59 -0.68 6.23
CA PRO A 10 11.17 -0.44 6.44
C PRO A 10 10.95 1.04 6.78
N VAL A 11 9.83 1.60 6.31
CA VAL A 11 9.43 2.98 6.56
C VAL A 11 7.99 3.02 7.07
N HIS A 12 7.77 3.75 8.16
CA HIS A 12 6.46 3.86 8.83
C HIS A 12 5.84 5.25 8.65
N SER A 13 6.52 6.15 7.94
CA SER A 13 6.01 7.49 7.63
C SER A 13 6.58 8.00 6.32
N VAL A 14 5.88 8.97 5.72
CA VAL A 14 6.32 9.70 4.53
C VAL A 14 7.68 10.37 4.74
N ARG A 15 7.91 10.92 5.95
CA ARG A 15 9.20 11.54 6.30
C ARG A 15 10.35 10.54 6.21
N GLN A 16 10.16 9.31 6.69
CA GLN A 16 11.18 8.25 6.61
C GLN A 16 11.40 7.78 5.17
N LEU A 17 10.33 7.66 4.39
CA LEU A 17 10.39 7.35 2.95
C LEU A 17 11.23 8.38 2.19
N VAL A 18 10.89 9.67 2.32
CA VAL A 18 11.62 10.76 1.67
C VAL A 18 13.06 10.82 2.16
N ALA A 19 13.31 10.67 3.46
CA ALA A 19 14.67 10.64 4.00
C ALA A 19 15.50 9.50 3.42
N GLN A 20 14.92 8.33 3.17
CA GLN A 20 15.65 7.24 2.54
C GLN A 20 15.97 7.54 1.07
N VAL A 21 15.02 8.10 0.31
CA VAL A 21 15.24 8.51 -1.08
C VAL A 21 16.29 9.62 -1.19
N ASP A 22 16.36 10.53 -0.21
CA ASP A 22 17.38 11.59 -0.22
C ASP A 22 18.78 11.08 0.11
N ASN A 23 18.89 10.13 1.05
CA ASN A 23 20.17 9.66 1.57
C ASN A 23 20.73 8.42 0.85
N ASP A 24 19.91 7.68 0.10
CA ASP A 24 20.31 6.46 -0.60
C ASP A 24 20.17 6.63 -2.12
N SER A 25 21.31 6.72 -2.81
CA SER A 25 21.35 6.99 -4.25
C SER A 25 20.75 5.87 -5.09
N GLU A 26 20.86 4.62 -4.66
CA GLU A 26 20.27 3.49 -5.39
C GLU A 26 18.75 3.46 -5.23
N VAL A 27 18.25 3.69 -4.01
CA VAL A 27 16.80 3.79 -3.78
C VAL A 27 16.23 4.93 -4.62
N ARG A 28 16.92 6.08 -4.66
CA ARG A 28 16.52 7.21 -5.49
C ARG A 28 16.48 6.86 -6.98
N ASP A 29 17.55 6.27 -7.51
CA ASP A 29 17.64 5.86 -8.91
C ASP A 29 16.46 4.96 -9.33
N ARG A 30 16.12 3.96 -8.50
CA ARG A 30 14.98 3.06 -8.76
C ARG A 30 13.67 3.85 -8.94
N TYR A 31 13.41 4.81 -8.06
CA TYR A 31 12.20 5.63 -8.17
C TYR A 31 12.22 6.61 -9.34
N LEU A 32 13.37 7.22 -9.65
CA LEU A 32 13.51 8.12 -10.80
C LEU A 32 13.25 7.39 -12.11
N ARG A 33 13.83 6.20 -12.28
CA ARG A 33 13.59 5.34 -13.45
C ARG A 33 12.16 4.86 -13.54
N HIS A 34 11.55 4.49 -12.41
CA HIS A 34 10.17 3.98 -12.38
C HIS A 34 9.14 5.06 -12.71
N PHE A 35 9.28 6.25 -12.12
CA PHE A 35 8.30 7.33 -12.26
C PHE A 35 8.62 8.32 -13.39
N GLY A 36 9.82 8.26 -13.98
CA GLY A 36 10.24 9.19 -15.04
C GLY A 36 10.28 10.65 -14.57
N MET A 37 10.65 10.87 -13.30
CA MET A 37 10.66 12.20 -12.67
C MET A 37 12.08 12.70 -12.43
N THR A 38 12.23 14.03 -12.30
CA THR A 38 13.41 14.63 -11.68
C THR A 38 13.46 14.35 -10.17
N ARG A 39 14.62 14.57 -9.54
CA ARG A 39 14.76 14.42 -8.08
C ARG A 39 13.82 15.34 -7.31
N ARG A 40 13.65 16.59 -7.78
CA ARG A 40 12.77 17.58 -7.14
C ARG A 40 11.31 17.17 -7.24
N GLU A 41 10.84 16.78 -8.42
CA GLU A 41 9.47 16.30 -8.63
C GLU A 41 9.18 15.06 -7.82
N LEU A 42 10.08 14.07 -7.83
CA LEU A 42 9.94 12.86 -7.02
C LEU A 42 9.79 13.19 -5.54
N ARG A 43 10.63 14.09 -5.02
CA ARG A 43 10.56 14.51 -3.62
C ARG A 43 9.22 15.17 -3.29
N ILE A 44 8.73 16.06 -4.15
CA ILE A 44 7.43 16.72 -3.97
C ILE A 44 6.33 15.65 -4.00
N TYR A 45 6.32 14.79 -5.00
CA TYR A 45 5.33 13.73 -5.17
C TYR A 45 5.26 12.80 -3.95
N LEU A 46 6.40 12.32 -3.47
CA LEU A 46 6.45 11.45 -2.29
C LEU A 46 5.96 12.15 -1.02
N ASN A 47 6.22 13.46 -0.85
CA ASN A 47 5.74 14.23 0.30
C ASN A 47 4.22 14.42 0.31
N GLU A 48 3.56 14.34 -0.85
CA GLU A 48 2.11 14.47 -0.94
C GLU A 48 1.36 13.17 -0.59
N LEU A 49 2.08 12.04 -0.54
CA LEU A 49 1.49 10.76 -0.22
C LEU A 49 0.99 10.71 1.22
N ARG A 50 -0.02 9.88 1.47
CA ARG A 50 -0.59 9.65 2.80
C ARG A 50 -0.65 8.16 3.11
N PRO A 51 -0.23 7.73 4.32
CA PRO A 51 -0.41 6.35 4.72
C PRO A 51 -1.90 6.04 4.89
N LYS A 52 -2.33 4.87 4.40
CA LYS A 52 -3.69 4.36 4.51
C LYS A 52 -3.65 2.86 4.76
N VAL A 53 -4.51 2.38 5.65
CA VAL A 53 -4.67 0.94 5.91
C VAL A 53 -5.68 0.35 4.92
N ILE A 54 -5.32 -0.78 4.33
CA ILE A 54 -6.16 -1.54 3.41
C ILE A 54 -7.27 -2.24 4.20
N GLN A 55 -8.52 -2.04 3.78
CA GLN A 55 -9.71 -2.53 4.50
C GLN A 55 -10.16 -3.93 4.09
N LYS A 56 -9.71 -4.38 2.91
CA LYS A 56 -10.04 -5.67 2.30
C LYS A 56 -8.86 -6.13 1.45
N ASP A 57 -8.69 -7.42 1.25
CA ASP A 57 -7.66 -7.94 0.36
C ASP A 57 -7.84 -7.36 -1.05
N VAL A 58 -6.74 -6.90 -1.65
CA VAL A 58 -6.72 -6.30 -2.99
C VAL A 58 -5.61 -6.95 -3.79
N GLU A 59 -5.96 -7.52 -4.93
CA GLU A 59 -4.99 -7.97 -5.92
C GLU A 59 -4.59 -6.78 -6.82
N THR A 60 -3.30 -6.50 -6.93
CA THR A 60 -2.77 -5.40 -7.72
C THR A 60 -1.43 -5.74 -8.37
N LEU A 61 -1.00 -4.91 -9.30
CA LEU A 61 0.35 -4.95 -9.83
C LEU A 61 1.31 -4.31 -8.83
N VAL A 62 2.44 -4.98 -8.59
CA VAL A 62 3.51 -4.51 -7.72
C VAL A 62 4.80 -4.52 -8.53
N TYR A 63 5.45 -3.36 -8.57
CA TYR A 63 6.74 -3.20 -9.25
C TYR A 63 7.88 -3.50 -8.28
N ASN A 64 8.78 -4.37 -8.70
CA ASN A 64 9.86 -4.93 -7.89
C ASN A 64 11.20 -4.72 -8.60
N VAL A 65 12.28 -4.67 -7.82
CA VAL A 65 13.65 -4.56 -8.35
C VAL A 65 14.46 -5.78 -7.90
N PRO A 66 14.58 -6.83 -8.72
CA PRO A 66 15.47 -7.96 -8.47
C PRO A 66 16.94 -7.54 -8.40
N SER A 67 17.82 -8.48 -8.05
CA SER A 67 19.27 -8.25 -8.00
C SER A 67 19.87 -7.78 -9.34
N SER A 68 19.19 -8.02 -10.46
CA SER A 68 19.58 -7.51 -11.78
C SER A 68 19.39 -6.00 -11.95
N GLY A 69 18.66 -5.33 -11.06
CA GLY A 69 18.36 -3.89 -11.15
C GLY A 69 17.25 -3.51 -12.15
N LEU A 70 16.79 -4.46 -12.96
CA LEU A 70 15.69 -4.28 -13.92
C LEU A 70 14.34 -4.27 -13.20
N ILE A 71 13.52 -3.25 -13.43
CA ILE A 71 12.19 -3.17 -12.81
C ILE A 71 11.28 -4.21 -13.47
N ARG A 72 10.67 -5.06 -12.65
CA ARG A 72 9.70 -6.08 -13.08
C ARG A 72 8.36 -5.85 -12.41
N VAL A 73 7.29 -6.26 -13.06
CA VAL A 73 5.94 -6.20 -12.50
C VAL A 73 5.47 -7.60 -12.12
N ARG A 74 4.80 -7.75 -10.98
CA ARG A 74 4.12 -8.99 -10.58
C ARG A 74 2.73 -8.67 -10.05
N ARG A 75 1.80 -9.59 -10.26
CA ARG A 75 0.48 -9.54 -9.63
C ARG A 75 0.59 -10.14 -8.23
N LEU A 76 0.21 -9.38 -7.20
CA LEU A 76 0.24 -9.81 -5.81
C LEU A 76 -1.02 -9.36 -5.07
N THR A 77 -1.36 -10.08 -4.01
CA THR A 77 -2.43 -9.70 -3.09
C THR A 77 -1.85 -8.91 -1.93
N ILE A 78 -2.35 -7.69 -1.75
CA ILE A 78 -2.13 -6.88 -0.55
C ILE A 78 -3.25 -7.21 0.42
N HIS A 79 -2.90 -7.72 1.59
CA HIS A 79 -3.88 -8.20 2.56
C HIS A 79 -4.50 -7.06 3.37
N LYS A 80 -5.72 -7.29 3.86
CA LYS A 80 -6.39 -6.44 4.84
C LYS A 80 -5.47 -6.17 6.03
N GLY A 81 -5.45 -4.91 6.47
CA GLY A 81 -4.63 -4.45 7.59
C GLY A 81 -3.24 -3.97 7.19
N GLU A 82 -2.77 -4.26 5.97
CA GLU A 82 -1.50 -3.72 5.49
C GLU A 82 -1.61 -2.23 5.17
N THR A 83 -0.49 -1.52 5.30
CA THR A 83 -0.40 -0.09 4.98
C THR A 83 0.02 0.09 3.53
N VAL A 84 -0.61 1.03 2.84
CA VAL A 84 -0.21 1.57 1.53
C VAL A 84 -0.06 3.09 1.65
N TYR A 85 0.72 3.69 0.77
CA TYR A 85 0.76 5.13 0.59
C TYR A 85 -0.12 5.50 -0.59
N VAL A 86 -1.05 6.43 -0.37
CA VAL A 86 -2.00 6.91 -1.38
C VAL A 86 -1.74 8.35 -1.79
N ASP A 87 -2.09 8.71 -3.01
CA ASP A 87 -2.04 10.09 -3.49
C ASP A 87 -3.24 10.92 -2.96
N ARG A 88 -3.34 12.18 -3.39
CA ARG A 88 -4.43 13.09 -3.04
C ARG A 88 -5.80 12.63 -3.51
N ASP A 89 -5.84 11.89 -4.61
CA ASP A 89 -7.06 11.34 -5.20
C ASP A 89 -7.46 10.00 -4.55
N GLY A 90 -6.60 9.47 -3.66
CA GLY A 90 -6.81 8.22 -2.93
C GLY A 90 -6.36 6.98 -3.70
N ASN A 91 -5.66 7.12 -4.83
CA ASN A 91 -5.06 6.00 -5.55
C ASN A 91 -3.90 5.42 -4.75
N GLN A 92 -3.77 4.09 -4.74
CA GLN A 92 -2.69 3.41 -4.04
C GLN A 92 -1.42 3.53 -4.87
N VAL A 93 -0.38 4.19 -4.34
CA VAL A 93 0.86 4.48 -5.08
C VAL A 93 1.98 3.55 -4.66
N LEU A 94 2.19 3.34 -3.36
CA LEU A 94 3.28 2.50 -2.84
C LEU A 94 2.76 1.51 -1.80
N TRP A 95 3.34 0.32 -1.75
CA TRP A 95 3.13 -0.62 -0.66
C TRP A 95 3.95 -0.23 0.56
N GLY A 96 3.33 -0.04 1.72
CA GLY A 96 4.00 0.45 2.92
C GLY A 96 5.07 -0.48 3.49
N LYS A 97 4.97 -1.80 3.24
CA LYS A 97 5.93 -2.80 3.73
C LYS A 97 7.31 -2.68 3.08
N CYS A 98 7.36 -2.32 1.80
CA CYS A 98 8.58 -2.36 0.99
C CYS A 98 8.86 -1.10 0.15
N GLY A 99 7.91 -0.16 0.10
CA GLY A 99 7.92 0.99 -0.79
C GLY A 99 7.80 0.64 -2.28
N ASN A 100 7.36 -0.57 -2.61
CA ASN A 100 7.22 -0.95 -4.01
C ASN A 100 6.08 -0.17 -4.66
N PRO A 101 6.29 0.41 -5.84
CA PRO A 101 5.22 1.06 -6.58
C PRO A 101 4.09 0.10 -6.92
N LEU A 102 2.88 0.64 -6.93
CA LEU A 102 1.63 -0.01 -7.34
C LEU A 102 1.08 0.62 -8.63
N THR A 103 1.67 1.75 -9.06
CA THR A 103 1.33 2.48 -10.29
C THR A 103 2.60 2.96 -10.99
N LEU A 104 2.47 3.41 -12.24
CA LEU A 104 3.54 4.04 -13.01
C LEU A 104 3.80 5.52 -12.65
N GLY A 105 3.08 6.07 -11.66
CA GLY A 105 3.19 7.48 -11.27
C GLY A 105 1.89 8.28 -11.44
N PRO A 106 1.94 9.60 -11.19
CA PRO A 106 0.78 10.48 -11.34
C PRO A 106 0.44 10.66 -12.83
N LYS A 107 -0.86 10.63 -13.16
CA LYS A 107 -1.33 10.85 -14.53
C LYS A 107 -1.19 12.30 -14.98
N LYS A 108 -1.08 13.23 -14.03
CA LYS A 108 -0.92 14.66 -14.28
C LYS A 108 0.51 15.05 -13.95
N VAL A 109 1.24 15.60 -14.92
CA VAL A 109 2.59 16.12 -14.72
C VAL A 109 2.53 17.21 -13.66
N ILE A 110 3.33 17.07 -12.61
CA ILE A 110 3.46 18.10 -11.56
C ILE A 110 4.31 19.21 -12.15
N SER A 111 3.67 20.19 -12.78
CA SER A 111 4.36 21.39 -13.24
C SER A 111 4.78 22.21 -12.01
N VAL A 112 6.03 22.06 -11.57
CA VAL A 112 6.59 22.94 -10.57
C VAL A 112 7.09 24.19 -11.28
N PRO A 113 6.69 25.42 -10.88
CA PRO A 113 7.31 26.62 -11.40
C PRO A 113 8.81 26.55 -11.13
N ILE A 114 9.60 26.50 -12.20
CA ILE A 114 11.05 26.52 -12.10
C ILE A 114 11.42 27.97 -11.77
N ASP A 115 11.74 28.25 -10.51
CA ASP A 115 12.50 29.44 -10.19
C ASP A 115 13.88 29.30 -10.86
N GLU A 116 14.07 29.99 -11.99
CA GLU A 116 15.28 29.95 -12.83
C GLU A 116 16.59 30.23 -12.07
N ARG A 117 16.51 30.78 -10.85
CA ARG A 117 17.66 31.11 -10.01
C ARG A 117 18.40 29.91 -9.42
N LEU A 118 17.88 28.69 -9.55
CA LEU A 118 18.52 27.45 -9.04
C LEU A 118 18.94 26.47 -10.15
N ALA A 119 18.83 26.85 -11.44
CA ALA A 119 19.10 25.99 -12.59
C ALA A 119 20.61 25.71 -12.88
N GLY A 120 21.48 25.87 -11.88
CA GLY A 120 22.89 25.50 -12.00
C GLY A 120 23.09 24.08 -11.46
N ASN A 121 23.36 23.11 -12.35
CA ASN A 121 23.84 21.74 -12.08
C ASN A 121 22.83 20.57 -12.18
N GLU A 122 21.89 20.58 -13.12
CA GLU A 122 21.22 19.34 -13.57
C GLU A 122 21.82 18.87 -14.90
N HIS A 123 23.03 18.29 -14.84
CA HIS A 123 23.64 17.61 -15.98
C HIS A 123 23.18 16.15 -16.05
N ASP A 124 22.69 15.75 -17.24
CA ASP A 124 22.62 14.40 -17.80
C ASP A 124 21.91 13.30 -16.99
N LEU A 125 20.57 13.31 -17.01
CA LEU A 125 19.80 12.07 -17.00
C LEU A 125 19.36 11.76 -18.43
N LYS A 126 20.20 11.00 -19.17
CA LYS A 126 19.77 10.34 -20.40
C LYS A 126 18.79 9.24 -20.02
N PHE A 127 17.50 9.49 -20.21
CA PHE A 127 16.48 8.44 -20.14
C PHE A 127 16.68 7.54 -21.37
N PRO A 128 16.89 6.22 -21.20
CA PRO A 128 16.81 5.30 -22.32
C PRO A 128 15.37 5.31 -22.87
N ASP A 129 15.24 5.40 -24.19
CA ASP A 129 13.96 5.45 -24.88
C ASP A 129 13.05 4.29 -24.42
N SER A 130 11.89 4.67 -23.89
CA SER A 130 10.85 3.79 -23.36
C SER A 130 10.15 3.06 -24.52
N GLU A 131 10.79 2.06 -25.10
CA GLU A 131 10.14 1.14 -26.03
C GLU A 131 10.04 -0.27 -25.40
N ASN A 132 8.79 -0.73 -25.26
CA ASN A 132 8.37 -2.11 -25.03
C ASN A 132 8.61 -2.73 -23.64
N PHE A 133 7.84 -2.31 -22.64
CA PHE A 133 7.47 -3.19 -21.52
C PHE A 133 6.40 -4.19 -21.99
N ALA A 134 6.83 -5.22 -22.73
CA ALA A 134 6.03 -6.41 -22.89
C ALA A 134 5.83 -7.03 -21.50
N ALA A 135 4.56 -7.15 -21.09
CA ALA A 135 4.20 -7.91 -19.91
C ALA A 135 4.53 -9.40 -20.18
N GLU A 136 5.76 -9.79 -19.88
CA GLU A 136 6.17 -11.18 -19.91
C GLU A 136 5.49 -11.87 -18.73
N ASN A 137 4.30 -12.41 -18.99
CA ASN A 137 3.65 -13.40 -18.15
C ASN A 137 4.55 -14.64 -18.15
N THR A 138 5.55 -14.68 -17.27
CA THR A 138 6.31 -15.89 -17.02
C THR A 138 5.38 -16.86 -16.29
N PRO A 139 5.08 -18.04 -16.83
CA PRO A 139 4.52 -19.12 -16.05
C PRO A 139 5.51 -19.45 -14.93
N ASP A 140 4.99 -19.65 -13.73
CA ASP A 140 5.72 -20.11 -12.56
C ASP A 140 6.26 -21.52 -12.87
N ASP A 141 7.45 -21.59 -13.44
CA ASP A 141 8.17 -22.83 -13.70
C ASP A 141 8.73 -23.33 -12.37
N GLN A 142 7.83 -23.92 -11.56
CA GLN A 142 8.17 -24.79 -10.45
C GLN A 142 8.82 -26.05 -11.04
N LYS A 143 10.08 -25.93 -11.45
CA LYS A 143 10.93 -27.08 -11.68
C LYS A 143 11.18 -27.73 -10.33
N ALA A 144 10.45 -28.83 -10.08
CA ALA A 144 10.70 -29.75 -9.00
C ALA A 144 12.20 -30.06 -8.95
N GLY A 145 12.85 -29.61 -7.88
CA GLY A 145 14.26 -29.90 -7.63
C GLY A 145 14.45 -31.40 -7.49
N GLU A 146 15.40 -31.93 -8.24
CA GLU A 146 15.92 -33.28 -8.05
C GLU A 146 16.46 -33.41 -6.61
N PRO A 147 16.27 -34.57 -5.96
CA PRO A 147 16.80 -34.80 -4.62
C PRO A 147 18.33 -34.82 -4.69
N ILE A 148 18.98 -33.77 -4.20
CA ILE A 148 20.42 -33.76 -3.96
C ILE A 148 20.70 -34.77 -2.86
N LEU A 149 21.38 -35.87 -3.22
CA LEU A 149 21.88 -36.86 -2.29
C LEU A 149 22.83 -36.17 -1.31
N ALA A 150 22.39 -36.00 -0.06
CA ALA A 150 23.18 -35.39 0.99
C ALA A 150 24.43 -36.24 1.29
N GLN A 151 25.62 -35.74 0.94
CA GLN A 151 26.87 -36.23 1.52
C GLN A 151 26.89 -35.80 2.98
N GLN A 152 26.69 -36.76 3.88
CA GLN A 152 26.85 -36.58 5.32
C GLN A 152 28.36 -36.51 5.61
N ILE A 153 28.86 -35.32 5.93
CA ILE A 153 30.16 -35.15 6.57
C ILE A 153 29.91 -35.29 8.08
N PRO A 154 30.56 -36.22 8.79
CA PRO A 154 30.48 -36.29 10.24
C PRO A 154 31.22 -35.07 10.81
N VAL A 155 30.47 -34.15 11.41
CA VAL A 155 31.05 -33.10 12.25
C VAL A 155 31.01 -33.61 13.69
N GLU A 156 32.17 -33.94 14.23
CA GLU A 156 32.31 -34.14 15.67
C GLU A 156 32.10 -32.78 16.36
N VAL A 157 31.09 -32.72 17.23
CA VAL A 157 30.74 -31.54 18.02
C VAL A 157 31.35 -31.73 19.42
N PRO A 158 32.29 -30.89 19.87
CA PRO A 158 32.64 -30.80 21.28
C PRO A 158 31.46 -30.20 22.05
N THR A 159 30.86 -31.04 22.89
CA THR A 159 29.85 -30.66 23.88
C THR A 159 30.52 -29.94 25.05
N GLU A 160 30.26 -28.65 25.21
CA GLU A 160 30.32 -28.01 26.52
C GLU A 160 29.22 -26.94 26.58
N ILE A 161 28.06 -27.34 27.10
CA ILE A 161 26.91 -26.45 27.32
C ILE A 161 27.02 -25.94 28.76
N PRO A 162 27.24 -24.64 28.99
CA PRO A 162 27.09 -24.06 30.32
C PRO A 162 25.60 -24.05 30.71
N PRO A 163 25.25 -24.25 31.99
CA PRO A 163 23.86 -24.13 32.44
C PRO A 163 23.40 -22.68 32.30
N GLU A 164 22.52 -22.43 31.33
CA GLU A 164 21.84 -21.13 31.17
C GLU A 164 20.74 -21.00 32.24
N GLU A 165 20.90 -20.02 33.13
CA GLU A 165 19.91 -19.66 34.14
C GLU A 165 18.57 -19.32 33.48
N ALA A 166 17.50 -19.99 33.92
CA ALA A 166 16.16 -19.75 33.42
C ALA A 166 15.71 -18.29 33.70
N PRO A 167 15.16 -17.57 32.72
CA PRO A 167 14.59 -16.25 32.96
C PRO A 167 13.37 -16.34 33.87
N GLN A 168 13.37 -15.59 34.97
CA GLN A 168 12.22 -15.45 35.85
C GLN A 168 11.07 -14.77 35.09
N ILE A 169 9.98 -15.52 34.90
CA ILE A 169 8.75 -15.05 34.27
C ILE A 169 8.04 -14.12 35.25
N PHE A 170 8.17 -12.81 35.04
CA PHE A 170 7.36 -11.82 35.75
C PHE A 170 5.98 -11.76 35.10
N SER A 171 5.01 -12.47 35.67
CA SER A 171 3.61 -12.42 35.25
C SER A 171 2.99 -11.09 35.69
N PRO A 172 2.54 -10.19 34.78
CA PRO A 172 1.78 -9.02 35.19
C PRO A 172 0.38 -9.44 35.71
N PRO A 173 -0.19 -8.72 36.69
CA PRO A 173 -1.53 -9.01 37.18
C PRO A 173 -2.57 -8.80 36.07
N PHE A 174 -3.31 -9.87 35.81
CA PHE A 174 -4.47 -9.93 34.93
C PHE A 174 -5.53 -8.93 35.41
N GLN A 175 -5.81 -7.87 34.64
CA GLN A 175 -6.98 -7.02 34.87
C GLN A 175 -8.11 -7.43 33.92
N PRO A 176 -9.21 -8.04 34.41
CA PRO A 176 -10.40 -8.27 33.61
C PRO A 176 -11.12 -6.94 33.36
N ARG A 177 -11.10 -6.43 32.12
CA ARG A 177 -12.03 -5.37 31.70
C ARG A 177 -13.28 -6.01 31.11
N ILE A 178 -14.38 -5.69 31.77
CA ILE A 178 -15.74 -6.15 31.59
C ILE A 178 -16.26 -5.76 30.19
N PRO A 179 -17.00 -6.65 29.50
CA PRO A 179 -17.61 -6.36 28.21
C PRO A 179 -18.83 -5.44 28.36
N ILE A 180 -18.79 -4.28 27.70
CA ILE A 180 -19.98 -3.49 27.36
C ILE A 180 -20.13 -3.71 25.85
N GLY A 181 -21.13 -4.39 25.30
CA GLY A 181 -22.55 -4.37 25.63
C GLY A 181 -23.27 -3.99 24.34
N LEU A 182 -23.88 -4.99 23.71
CA LEU A 182 -25.06 -4.93 22.82
C LEU A 182 -25.30 -3.65 22.01
N ILE A 183 -25.21 -3.72 20.68
CA ILE A 183 -26.32 -3.36 19.76
C ILE A 183 -26.17 -4.23 18.50
N PHE A 184 -26.97 -5.29 18.43
CA PHE A 184 -27.32 -5.96 17.17
C PHE A 184 -28.51 -5.21 16.58
N LEU A 185 -28.38 -4.70 15.36
CA LEU A 185 -29.52 -4.29 14.52
C LEU A 185 -29.53 -5.19 13.28
N PRO A 186 -30.56 -6.03 13.07
CA PRO A 186 -30.73 -6.73 11.82
C PRO A 186 -31.34 -5.77 10.80
N ILE A 187 -30.54 -5.28 9.86
CA ILE A 187 -31.06 -4.62 8.66
C ILE A 187 -31.50 -5.73 7.71
N ILE A 188 -32.78 -6.12 7.82
CA ILE A 188 -33.46 -6.95 6.83
C ILE A 188 -33.76 -6.04 5.63
N GLY A 189 -32.87 -6.07 4.64
CA GLY A 189 -33.07 -5.41 3.35
C GLY A 189 -33.87 -6.30 2.41
N ILE A 190 -35.09 -5.90 2.10
CA ILE A 190 -35.93 -6.45 1.04
C ILE A 190 -35.30 -6.08 -0.30
N ILE A 191 -34.78 -7.06 -1.05
CA ILE A 191 -34.33 -6.89 -2.45
C ILE A 191 -35.50 -7.32 -3.36
N PRO A 192 -36.13 -6.41 -4.13
CA PRO A 192 -36.99 -6.81 -5.23
C PRO A 192 -36.14 -7.31 -6.43
N PRO A 193 -36.60 -8.34 -7.16
CA PRO A 193 -35.94 -8.77 -8.40
C PRO A 193 -36.44 -7.91 -9.57
N GLY A 194 -35.51 -7.32 -10.31
CA GLY A 194 -35.78 -6.60 -11.56
C GLY A 194 -34.50 -5.90 -11.97
N GLY A 195 -33.81 -6.31 -13.03
CA GLY A 195 -34.32 -6.24 -14.40
C GLY A 195 -33.81 -4.92 -14.98
N GLY A 196 -32.74 -4.98 -15.76
CA GLY A 196 -31.90 -3.84 -16.10
C GLY A 196 -32.58 -2.74 -16.93
N SER A 197 -31.94 -1.57 -16.94
CA SER A 197 -31.97 -0.56 -18.00
C SER A 197 -31.12 0.64 -17.53
N GLY A 198 -30.18 1.08 -18.36
CA GLY A 198 -29.22 2.13 -18.04
C GLY A 198 -29.85 3.52 -17.99
N GLY A 199 -30.31 3.92 -16.80
CA GLY A 199 -30.66 5.30 -16.49
C GLY A 199 -29.46 6.09 -15.95
N PRO A 200 -29.44 7.43 -16.12
CA PRO A 200 -28.42 8.29 -15.51
C PRO A 200 -28.43 8.13 -13.98
N PRO A 201 -27.26 8.24 -13.32
CA PRO A 201 -27.17 8.06 -11.87
C PRO A 201 -28.12 9.03 -11.16
N PRO A 202 -28.85 8.57 -10.13
CA PRO A 202 -29.75 9.43 -9.39
C PRO A 202 -28.96 10.58 -8.75
N PRO A 203 -29.52 11.81 -8.71
CA PRO A 203 -28.87 12.94 -8.08
C PRO A 203 -28.59 12.63 -6.62
N VAL A 204 -27.34 12.84 -6.20
CA VAL A 204 -26.88 12.64 -4.83
C VAL A 204 -27.59 13.68 -3.95
N PRO A 205 -28.38 13.26 -2.95
CA PRO A 205 -29.13 14.21 -2.12
C PRO A 205 -28.17 14.99 -1.22
N GLU A 206 -28.20 16.31 -1.36
CA GLU A 206 -27.49 17.24 -0.47
C GLU A 206 -28.06 17.17 0.96
N PRO A 207 -27.25 17.46 1.99
CA PRO A 207 -27.61 17.28 3.40
C PRO A 207 -28.85 18.06 3.85
N ALA A 208 -29.27 19.09 3.12
CA ALA A 208 -30.51 19.83 3.41
C ALA A 208 -31.78 18.98 3.20
N SER A 209 -31.75 18.01 2.28
CA SER A 209 -32.90 17.15 1.97
C SER A 209 -33.29 16.22 3.12
N PHE A 210 -32.33 15.84 3.98
CA PHE A 210 -32.60 14.99 5.14
C PHE A 210 -33.40 15.71 6.23
N LEU A 211 -33.22 17.03 6.40
CA LEU A 211 -33.96 17.79 7.40
C LEU A 211 -35.45 17.92 7.03
N ILE A 212 -35.76 18.04 5.73
CA ILE A 212 -37.14 18.14 5.24
C ILE A 212 -37.86 16.78 5.42
N LEU A 213 -37.19 15.66 5.15
CA LEU A 213 -37.78 14.34 5.31
C LEU A 213 -38.05 13.99 6.78
N ALA A 214 -37.11 14.35 7.68
CA ALA A 214 -37.27 14.12 9.13
C ALA A 214 -38.43 14.94 9.72
N GLY A 215 -38.63 16.19 9.26
CA GLY A 215 -39.75 17.04 9.70
C GLY A 215 -41.12 16.50 9.28
N ALA A 216 -41.25 16.00 8.04
CA ALA A 216 -42.50 15.46 7.53
C ALA A 216 -42.97 14.19 8.28
N GLY A 217 -42.02 13.33 8.68
CA GLY A 217 -42.32 12.13 9.47
C GLY A 217 -42.86 12.46 10.87
N ALA A 218 -42.28 13.45 11.55
CA ALA A 218 -42.72 13.86 12.89
C ALA A 218 -44.14 14.47 12.88
N TYR A 219 -44.48 15.25 11.85
CA TYR A 219 -45.80 15.87 11.72
C TYR A 219 -46.94 14.85 11.53
N LEU A 220 -46.70 13.79 10.73
CA LEU A 220 -47.70 12.74 10.50
C LEU A 220 -47.95 11.88 11.75
N VAL A 221 -46.91 11.64 12.57
CA VAL A 221 -47.06 10.90 13.83
C VAL A 221 -47.81 11.73 14.88
N ALA A 222 -47.57 13.04 14.94
CA ALA A 222 -48.30 13.94 15.84
C ALA A 222 -49.80 14.02 15.48
N ARG A 223 -50.13 14.07 14.18
CA ARG A 223 -51.53 14.16 13.72
C ARG A 223 -52.36 12.90 13.97
N LYS A 224 -51.73 11.72 14.05
CA LYS A 224 -52.45 10.45 14.30
C LYS A 224 -52.77 10.21 15.79
N ARG A 225 -52.25 11.05 16.69
CA ARG A 225 -52.46 10.96 18.15
C ARG A 225 -53.40 12.01 18.72
N SER A 226 -54.01 12.84 17.87
CA SER A 226 -55.11 13.77 18.20
C SER A 226 -56.41 13.22 17.65
#